data_AF-A0A529LI74-F1
#
_entry.id   AF-A0A529LI74-F1
#
_cell.length_a   1.000
_cell.length_b   1.000
_cell.length_c   1.000
_cell.angle_alpha   90.00
_cell.angle_beta   90.00
_cell.angle_gamma   90.00
#
_symmetry.space_group_name_H-M   'P 1'
#
loop_
_entity.id
_entity.type
_entity.pdbx_description
1 polymer ?
#
loop_
_entity_poly.entity_id
_entity_poly.type
_entity_poly.pdbx_seq_one_letter_code
_entity_poly.pdbx_strand_id
1 'polypeptide(L)'
;FTAVPGRRLDDNAHVLMRWTGGARGTILASQTSPGHYNDLSVRIYGEKAGLEWSGSRPEELRFSPYGEETRTLMRGGHGSTAEARRVSRMPAAHPEGYIEAFANFYRDATDIIRAHRSGSAVDAVRAAQVPD
;
A
#
# COMPACT_ATOMS: atom_id res chain seq x y z
N PHE A 1 8.27 22.13 -4.27
CA PHE A 1 8.13 23.43 -4.94
C PHE A 1 6.66 23.71 -5.18
N THR A 2 6.32 24.94 -5.54
CA THR A 2 4.95 25.32 -5.89
C THR A 2 4.90 25.65 -7.38
N ALA A 3 4.13 24.89 -8.15
CA ALA A 3 3.98 25.07 -9.59
C ALA A 3 2.89 26.09 -9.95
N VAL A 4 1.83 26.20 -9.13
CA VAL A 4 0.71 27.11 -9.39
C VAL A 4 0.94 28.47 -8.72
N PRO A 5 0.94 29.58 -9.49
CA PRO A 5 1.10 30.93 -8.94
C PRO A 5 0.08 31.26 -7.85
N GLY A 6 0.54 31.91 -6.77
CA GLY A 6 -0.30 32.39 -5.67
C GLY A 6 -0.61 31.38 -4.56
N ARG A 7 -0.24 30.10 -4.72
CA ARG A 7 -0.33 29.12 -3.61
C ARG A 7 0.78 29.35 -2.59
N ARG A 8 0.43 29.24 -1.29
CA ARG A 8 1.37 29.38 -0.17
C ARG A 8 2.04 28.07 0.25
N LEU A 9 1.37 26.94 0.02
CA LEU A 9 1.88 25.60 0.32
C LEU A 9 2.52 24.99 -0.93
N ASP A 10 3.40 24.01 -0.72
CA ASP A 10 3.90 23.18 -1.80
C ASP A 10 2.76 22.36 -2.41
N ASP A 11 2.80 22.22 -3.74
CA ASP A 11 1.88 21.38 -4.51
C ASP A 11 2.62 20.32 -5.32
N ASN A 12 3.94 20.23 -5.13
CA ASN A 12 4.82 19.25 -5.72
C ASN A 12 6.08 19.03 -4.86
N ALA A 13 6.48 17.78 -4.63
CA ALA A 13 7.65 17.42 -3.84
C ALA A 13 8.41 16.24 -4.44
N HIS A 14 9.73 16.39 -4.53
CA HIS A 14 10.68 15.33 -4.87
C HIS A 14 11.55 15.08 -3.63
N VAL A 15 11.42 13.89 -3.04
CA VAL A 15 12.16 13.53 -1.83
C VAL A 15 13.09 12.37 -2.14
N LEU A 16 14.39 12.56 -1.98
CA LEU A 16 15.38 11.49 -2.06
C LEU A 16 15.58 10.90 -0.67
N MET A 17 15.52 9.58 -0.58
CA MET A 17 15.57 8.85 0.69
C MET A 17 16.77 7.92 0.75
N ARG A 18 17.31 7.79 1.96
CA ARG A 18 18.30 6.77 2.34
C ARG A 18 17.78 6.07 3.58
N TRP A 19 17.61 4.76 3.51
CA TRP A 19 17.21 3.97 4.67
C TRP A 19 18.43 3.45 5.41
N THR A 20 18.25 3.20 6.70
CA THR A 20 19.14 2.33 7.48
C THR A 20 19.27 0.99 6.75
N GLY A 21 20.51 0.51 6.56
CA GLY A 21 20.80 -0.67 5.73
C GLY A 21 21.17 -0.36 4.27
N GLY A 22 21.23 0.92 3.87
CA GLY A 22 21.84 1.35 2.61
C GLY A 22 20.91 1.40 1.40
N ALA A 23 19.66 0.96 1.53
CA ALA A 23 18.65 1.12 0.50
C ALA A 23 18.38 2.61 0.18
N ARG A 24 18.02 2.90 -1.07
CA ARG A 24 17.77 4.25 -1.58
C ARG A 24 16.46 4.29 -2.36
N GLY A 25 15.89 5.47 -2.50
CA GLY A 25 14.61 5.61 -3.17
C GLY A 25 14.16 7.06 -3.25
N THR A 26 12.97 7.23 -3.82
CA THR A 26 12.41 8.54 -4.13
C THR A 26 10.92 8.54 -3.81
N ILE A 27 10.43 9.63 -3.21
CA ILE A 27 9.00 9.96 -3.19
C ILE A 27 8.77 11.09 -4.18
N LEU A 28 7.80 10.90 -5.06
CA LEU A 28 7.22 11.94 -5.88
C LEU A 28 5.78 12.16 -5.40
N ALA A 29 5.47 13.36 -4.94
CA ALA A 29 4.11 13.77 -4.60
C ALA A 29 3.76 15.00 -5.42
N SER A 30 2.60 15.01 -6.09
CA SER A 30 2.20 16.10 -6.96
C SER A 30 0.69 16.27 -6.97
N GLN A 31 0.24 17.52 -6.89
CA GLN A 31 -1.13 17.95 -7.14
C GLN A 31 -1.27 18.67 -8.49
N THR A 32 -0.17 18.73 -9.25
CA THR A 32 -0.04 19.53 -10.48
C THR A 32 0.51 18.70 -11.64
N SER A 33 0.18 17.41 -11.67
CA SER A 33 0.53 16.48 -12.75
C SER A 33 -0.73 16.08 -13.53
N PRO A 34 -1.11 16.82 -14.59
CA PRO A 34 -2.28 16.50 -15.40
C PRO A 34 -2.25 15.06 -15.92
N GLY A 35 -3.39 14.37 -15.87
CA GLY A 35 -3.53 12.96 -16.23
C GLY A 35 -3.54 12.00 -15.04
N HIS A 36 -3.18 12.46 -13.84
CA HIS A 36 -3.23 11.66 -12.62
C HIS A 36 -4.40 12.08 -11.73
N TYR A 37 -5.40 11.21 -11.55
CA TYR A 37 -6.53 11.44 -10.64
C TYR A 37 -6.16 11.09 -9.19
N ASN A 38 -5.76 9.83 -8.95
CA ASN A 38 -5.31 9.32 -7.66
C ASN A 38 -4.35 8.14 -7.88
N ASP A 39 -3.12 8.44 -8.31
CA ASP A 39 -2.17 7.46 -8.84
C ASP A 39 -1.10 7.06 -7.81
N LEU A 40 -1.55 6.71 -6.60
CA LEU A 40 -0.66 6.17 -5.58
C LEU A 40 -0.05 4.87 -6.10
N SER A 41 1.27 4.79 -6.18
CA SER A 41 1.97 3.57 -6.52
C SER A 41 3.17 3.35 -5.59
N VAL A 42 3.49 2.08 -5.37
CA VAL A 42 4.62 1.66 -4.54
C VAL A 42 5.40 0.61 -5.30
N ARG A 43 6.71 0.79 -5.37
CA ARG A 43 7.61 -0.14 -6.05
C ARG A 43 8.80 -0.43 -5.14
N ILE A 44 9.10 -1.70 -4.97
CA ILE A 44 10.17 -2.18 -4.11
C ILE A 44 11.03 -3.12 -4.94
N TYR A 45 12.34 -2.87 -4.97
CA TYR A 45 13.30 -3.67 -5.72
C TYR A 45 14.36 -4.19 -4.77
N GLY A 46 14.48 -5.51 -4.69
CA GLY A 46 15.51 -6.20 -3.94
C GLY A 46 16.46 -6.96 -4.86
N GLU A 47 17.43 -7.65 -4.26
CA GLU A 47 18.43 -8.44 -5.00
C GLU A 47 17.82 -9.64 -5.75
N LYS A 48 16.65 -10.14 -5.33
CA LYS A 48 16.02 -11.35 -5.86
C LYS A 48 14.79 -11.10 -6.73
N ALA A 49 14.13 -9.96 -6.54
CA ALA A 49 12.87 -9.66 -7.21
C ALA A 49 12.47 -8.18 -7.08
N GLY A 50 11.59 -7.76 -7.98
CA GLY A 50 10.80 -6.53 -7.87
C GLY A 50 9.35 -6.79 -7.51
N LEU A 51 8.74 -5.85 -6.79
CA LEU A 51 7.32 -5.78 -6.49
C LEU A 51 6.78 -4.41 -6.86
N GLU A 52 5.66 -4.37 -7.59
CA GLU A 52 5.01 -3.12 -7.99
C GLU A 52 3.49 -3.22 -7.76
N TRP A 53 2.95 -2.23 -7.07
CA TRP A 53 1.53 -2.07 -6.82
C TRP A 53 1.07 -0.67 -7.23
N SER A 54 -0.15 -0.59 -7.75
CA SER A 54 -0.79 0.66 -8.16
C SER A 54 -2.21 0.75 -7.62
N GLY A 55 -2.55 1.88 -7.02
CA GLY A 55 -3.89 2.16 -6.51
C GLY A 55 -4.96 2.25 -7.61
N SER A 56 -4.57 2.49 -8.86
CA SER A 56 -5.49 2.43 -10.00
C SER A 56 -5.87 1.00 -10.42
N ARG A 57 -5.09 0.00 -10.00
CA ARG A 57 -5.36 -1.44 -10.18
C ARG A 57 -5.11 -2.17 -8.85
N PRO A 58 -5.90 -1.88 -7.80
CA PRO A 58 -5.57 -2.22 -6.43
C PRO A 58 -5.57 -3.73 -6.16
N GLU A 59 -6.23 -4.51 -7.01
CA GLU A 59 -6.32 -5.98 -6.91
C GLU A 59 -5.11 -6.71 -7.52
N GLU A 60 -4.18 -5.99 -8.15
CA GLU A 60 -3.02 -6.55 -8.84
C GLU A 60 -1.72 -6.20 -8.12
N LEU A 61 -0.84 -7.19 -7.98
CA LEU A 61 0.53 -7.02 -7.55
C LEU A 61 1.47 -7.64 -8.60
N ARG A 62 2.29 -6.82 -9.23
CA ARG A 62 3.31 -7.31 -10.17
C ARG A 62 4.51 -7.81 -9.39
N PHE A 63 4.90 -9.06 -9.66
CA PHE A 63 6.03 -9.73 -9.03
C PHE A 63 7.00 -10.21 -10.11
N SER A 64 8.23 -9.70 -10.07
CA SER A 64 9.25 -9.95 -11.09
C SER A 64 10.49 -10.56 -10.44
N PRO A 65 10.59 -11.91 -10.35
CA PRO A 65 11.81 -12.55 -9.89
C PRO A 65 12.98 -12.26 -10.84
N TYR A 66 14.19 -12.14 -10.30
CA TYR A 66 15.38 -11.86 -11.08
C TYR A 66 15.70 -13.03 -12.03
N GLY A 67 15.79 -12.74 -13.33
CA GLY A 67 16.06 -13.73 -14.36
C GLY A 67 14.85 -14.58 -14.78
N GLU A 68 13.64 -14.27 -14.28
CA GLU A 68 12.41 -14.98 -14.62
C GLU A 68 11.34 -14.04 -15.20
N GLU A 69 10.27 -14.62 -15.74
CA GLU A 69 9.11 -13.88 -16.21
C GLU A 69 8.37 -13.17 -15.08
N THR A 70 7.85 -11.97 -15.38
CA THR A 70 7.00 -11.23 -14.45
C THR A 70 5.62 -11.88 -14.34
N ARG A 71 5.16 -12.04 -13.11
CA ARG A 71 3.85 -12.60 -12.76
C ARG A 71 2.95 -11.50 -12.21
N THR A 72 1.66 -11.60 -12.47
CA THR A 72 0.66 -10.74 -11.82
C THR A 72 -0.07 -11.58 -10.78
N LEU A 73 0.09 -11.23 -9.51
CA LEU A 73 -0.63 -11.83 -8.40
C LEU A 73 -1.96 -11.09 -8.22
N MET A 74 -3.04 -11.84 -8.11
CA MET A 74 -4.40 -11.29 -7.99
C MET A 74 -4.89 -11.40 -6.55
N ARG A 75 -5.55 -10.35 -6.04
CA ARG A 75 -6.28 -10.40 -4.76
C ARG A 75 -7.27 -11.57 -4.78
N GLY A 76 -7.23 -12.39 -3.72
CA GLY A 76 -8.07 -13.58 -3.59
C GLY A 76 -7.75 -14.72 -4.58
N GLY A 77 -6.74 -14.55 -5.45
CA GLY A 77 -6.33 -15.53 -6.45
C GLY A 77 -5.31 -16.56 -5.95
N HIS A 78 -4.83 -17.38 -6.88
CA HIS A 78 -3.76 -18.34 -6.63
C HIS A 78 -2.47 -17.60 -6.21
N GLY A 79 -1.82 -18.08 -5.16
CA GLY A 79 -0.66 -17.42 -4.57
C GLY A 79 -0.99 -16.34 -3.53
N SER A 80 -2.28 -16.04 -3.29
CA SER A 80 -2.69 -15.15 -2.19
C SER A 80 -2.29 -15.74 -0.83
N THR A 81 -1.61 -14.95 -0.01
CA THR A 81 -1.14 -15.34 1.32
C THR A 81 -2.30 -15.41 2.31
N ALA A 82 -2.08 -16.01 3.49
CA ALA A 82 -3.07 -15.98 4.58
C ALA A 82 -3.44 -14.53 4.96
N GLU A 83 -2.45 -13.65 5.00
CA GLU A 83 -2.60 -12.22 5.30
C GLU A 83 -3.49 -11.51 4.28
N ALA A 84 -3.24 -11.71 2.98
CA ALA A 84 -4.05 -11.12 1.93
C ALA A 84 -5.49 -11.67 1.92
N ARG A 85 -5.67 -12.96 2.24
CA ARG A 85 -6.99 -13.58 2.36
C ARG A 85 -7.78 -13.05 3.55
N ARG A 86 -7.15 -12.78 4.71
CA ARG A 86 -7.83 -12.23 5.89
C ARG A 86 -8.57 -10.91 5.59
N VAL A 87 -8.00 -10.10 4.70
CA VAL A 87 -8.53 -8.76 4.36
C VAL A 87 -9.33 -8.75 3.07
N SER A 88 -9.58 -9.91 2.47
CA SER A 88 -10.44 -10.08 1.29
C SER A 88 -11.83 -10.53 1.72
N ARG A 89 -12.87 -9.92 1.15
CA ARG A 89 -14.28 -10.23 1.45
C ARG A 89 -14.93 -11.08 0.38
N MET A 90 -14.51 -10.90 -0.86
CA MET A 90 -15.09 -11.55 -2.03
C MET A 90 -14.06 -12.42 -2.75
N PRO A 91 -14.49 -13.45 -3.50
CA PRO A 91 -13.60 -14.23 -4.35
C PRO A 91 -12.85 -13.35 -5.35
N ALA A 92 -11.79 -13.91 -5.96
CA ALA A 92 -11.11 -13.26 -7.07
C ALA A 92 -12.12 -12.87 -8.18
N ALA A 93 -11.80 -11.79 -8.90
CA ALA A 93 -12.63 -11.17 -9.95
C ALA A 93 -13.95 -10.50 -9.49
N HIS A 94 -14.30 -10.55 -8.20
CA HIS A 94 -15.33 -9.69 -7.63
C HIS A 94 -14.64 -8.43 -7.08
N PRO A 95 -14.81 -7.26 -7.71
CA PRO A 95 -13.94 -6.12 -7.41
C PRO A 95 -14.05 -5.68 -5.95
N GLU A 96 -12.90 -5.59 -5.29
CA GLU A 96 -12.70 -4.82 -4.07
C GLU A 96 -11.77 -3.64 -4.34
N GLY A 97 -11.90 -2.58 -3.57
CA GLY A 97 -11.07 -1.39 -3.76
C GLY A 97 -11.03 -0.48 -2.55
N TYR A 98 -11.17 0.81 -2.81
CA TYR A 98 -10.94 1.86 -1.82
C TYR A 98 -11.84 1.71 -0.58
N ILE A 99 -13.12 1.42 -0.75
CA ILE A 99 -14.07 1.28 0.36
C ILE A 99 -13.75 0.05 1.20
N GLU A 100 -13.46 -1.08 0.58
CA GLU A 100 -13.09 -2.32 1.28
C GLU A 100 -11.76 -2.17 2.03
N ALA A 101 -10.80 -1.42 1.48
CA ALA A 101 -9.56 -1.08 2.14
C ALA A 101 -9.80 -0.24 3.40
N PHE A 102 -10.63 0.80 3.34
CA PHE A 102 -11.02 1.56 4.53
C PHE A 102 -11.80 0.71 5.54
N ALA A 103 -12.73 -0.13 5.08
CA ALA A 103 -13.45 -1.04 5.96
C ALA A 103 -12.52 -2.03 6.68
N ASN A 104 -11.43 -2.47 6.03
CA ASN A 104 -10.39 -3.26 6.68
C ASN A 104 -9.69 -2.47 7.80
N PHE A 105 -9.33 -1.21 7.54
CA PHE A 105 -8.73 -0.34 8.55
C PHE A 105 -9.65 -0.11 9.76
N TYR A 106 -10.94 0.18 9.53
CA TYR A 106 -11.92 0.35 10.62
C TYR A 106 -12.13 -0.92 11.44
N ARG A 107 -12.14 -2.09 10.79
CA ARG A 107 -12.22 -3.38 11.49
C ARG A 107 -11.00 -3.57 12.38
N ASP A 108 -9.80 -3.39 11.84
CA ASP A 108 -8.55 -3.61 12.57
C ASP A 108 -8.44 -2.64 13.77
N ALA A 109 -8.81 -1.36 13.58
CA ALA A 109 -8.90 -0.39 14.68
C ALA A 109 -9.93 -0.79 15.75
N THR A 110 -11.10 -1.29 15.35
CA THR A 110 -12.14 -1.75 16.29
C THR A 110 -11.65 -2.93 17.13
N ASP A 111 -10.93 -3.87 16.52
CA ASP A 111 -10.37 -5.03 17.22
C ASP A 111 -9.33 -4.59 18.27
N ILE A 112 -8.48 -3.62 17.94
CA ILE A 112 -7.51 -3.03 18.88
C ILE A 112 -8.23 -2.35 20.05
N ILE A 113 -9.24 -1.51 19.77
CA ILE A 113 -10.02 -0.81 20.81
C ILE A 113 -10.69 -1.81 21.76
N ARG A 114 -11.26 -2.89 21.22
CA ARG A 114 -11.91 -3.93 22.01
C ARG A 114 -10.91 -4.66 22.91
N ALA A 115 -9.78 -5.09 22.37
CA ALA A 115 -8.73 -5.76 23.13
C ALA A 115 -8.21 -4.88 24.27
N HIS A 116 -7.98 -3.59 24.01
CA HIS A 116 -7.58 -2.63 25.04
C HIS A 116 -8.62 -2.51 26.15
N ARG A 117 -9.91 -2.39 25.81
CA ARG A 117 -11.00 -2.28 26.78
C ARG A 117 -11.22 -3.53 27.63
N SER A 118 -10.99 -4.72 27.07
CA SER A 118 -11.13 -5.99 27.78
C SER A 118 -9.86 -6.45 28.49
N GLY A 119 -8.76 -5.69 28.39
CA GLY A 119 -7.45 -6.11 28.90
C GLY A 119 -6.88 -7.34 28.18
N SER A 120 -7.37 -7.64 26.97
CA SER A 120 -6.90 -8.76 26.16
C SER A 120 -5.67 -8.36 25.34
N ALA A 121 -4.86 -9.33 24.95
CA ALA A 121 -3.71 -9.08 24.08
C ALA A 121 -4.17 -8.60 22.69
N VAL A 122 -3.50 -7.58 22.17
CA VAL A 122 -3.70 -7.10 20.80
C VAL A 122 -2.89 -7.99 19.86
N ASP A 123 -3.49 -8.38 18.73
CA ASP A 123 -2.77 -9.06 17.65
C ASP A 123 -1.61 -8.17 17.16
N ALA A 124 -0.38 -8.69 17.21
CA ALA A 124 0.83 -7.95 16.86
C ALA A 124 0.81 -7.41 15.42
N VAL A 125 0.18 -8.13 14.47
CA VAL A 125 0.06 -7.68 13.07
C VAL A 125 -0.85 -6.45 12.98
N ARG A 126 -1.87 -6.36 13.83
CA ARG A 126 -2.77 -5.20 13.89
C ARG A 126 -2.15 -4.05 14.67
N ALA A 127 -1.44 -4.35 15.76
CA ALA A 127 -0.72 -3.33 16.53
C ALA A 127 0.30 -2.57 15.66
N ALA A 128 1.02 -3.27 14.77
CA ALA A 128 1.98 -2.67 13.85
C ALA A 128 1.38 -1.67 12.84
N GLN A 129 0.05 -1.63 12.70
CA GLN A 129 -0.65 -0.68 11.81
C GLN A 129 -1.00 0.64 12.50
N VAL A 130 -0.89 0.72 13.82
CA VAL A 130 -1.12 1.93 14.60
C VAL A 130 0.24 2.59 14.83
N PRO A 131 0.51 3.77 14.26
CA PRO A 131 1.70 4.54 14.61
C PRO A 131 1.72 4.83 16.10
N ASP A 132 2.91 4.78 16.72
CA ASP A 132 3.12 5.18 18.12
C ASP A 132 2.63 6.61 18.42
#